data_AF-A0A964I8J1-F1
#
_entry.id   AF-A0A964I8J1-F1
#
_cell.length_a   1.000
_cell.length_b   1.000
_cell.length_c   1.000
_cell.angle_alpha   90.00
_cell.angle_beta   90.00
_cell.angle_gamma   90.00
#
_symmetry.space_group_name_H-M   'P 1'
#
loop_
_entity.id
_entity.type
_entity.pdbx_description
1 polymer ?
#
loop_
_entity_poly.entity_id
_entity_poly.type
_entity_poly.pdbx_seq_one_letter_code
_entity_poly.pdbx_strand_id
1 'polypeptide(L)'
;VIELAMCTSRPELVCGIHFFNPATAMPLVEIVRPLSASDSTIEIATAFAETCTKQPVQVLDRAGFIVNALLFPYLNNAIRMLEQGTANMADIDTAMKGGCNFPMGPFALLDLVGLDTSLAILDALYNEFRDPNYAAMPTLRRMVAAGKLGRKTKAGFYSY
;
A
#
# COMPACT_ATOMS: atom_id res chain seq x y z
N VAL A 1 10.62 -0.03 10.42
CA VAL A 1 11.58 -1.15 10.61
C VAL A 1 12.54 -0.87 11.76
N ILE A 2 12.99 0.37 11.94
CA ILE A 2 13.93 0.81 12.97
C ILE A 2 13.47 0.45 14.39
N GLU A 3 12.18 0.61 14.70
CA GLU A 3 11.62 0.22 16.01
C GLU A 3 11.84 -1.27 16.30
N LEU A 4 11.63 -2.14 15.29
CA LEU A 4 11.89 -3.57 15.41
C LEU A 4 13.39 -3.88 15.51
N ALA A 5 14.23 -3.17 14.74
CA ALA A 5 15.68 -3.33 14.79
C ALA A 5 16.22 -3.05 16.19
N MET A 6 15.70 -2.02 16.86
CA MET A 6 16.11 -1.63 18.21
C MET A 6 15.66 -2.58 19.32
N CYS A 7 14.74 -3.50 19.04
CA CYS A 7 14.41 -4.59 19.96
C CYS A 7 15.45 -5.73 19.96
N THR A 8 16.49 -5.64 19.11
CA THR A 8 17.53 -6.67 18.98
C THR A 8 18.88 -6.18 19.53
N SER A 9 19.81 -7.12 19.74
CA SER A 9 21.21 -6.79 20.11
C SER A 9 22.13 -6.48 18.93
N ARG A 10 21.63 -6.61 17.68
CA ARG A 10 22.38 -6.41 16.43
C ARG A 10 21.53 -5.63 15.41
N PRO A 11 21.16 -4.38 15.71
CA PRO A 11 20.26 -3.58 14.88
C PRO A 11 20.82 -3.31 13.46
N GLU A 12 22.12 -3.44 13.27
CA GLU A 12 22.81 -3.33 11.99
C GLU A 12 22.58 -4.50 11.03
N LEU A 13 22.07 -5.62 11.55
CA LEU A 13 21.70 -6.83 10.81
C LEU A 13 20.19 -6.96 10.55
N VAL A 14 19.42 -5.91 10.83
CA VAL A 14 17.97 -5.89 10.63
C VAL A 14 17.62 -4.97 9.46
N CYS A 15 16.88 -5.50 8.48
CA CYS A 15 16.28 -4.75 7.38
C CYS A 15 14.85 -5.24 7.12
N GLY A 16 14.09 -4.50 6.32
CA GLY A 16 12.77 -4.94 5.87
C GLY A 16 12.81 -5.53 4.47
N ILE A 17 11.98 -6.55 4.22
CA ILE A 17 11.77 -7.14 2.89
C ILE A 17 10.27 -7.24 2.68
N HIS A 18 9.72 -6.39 1.82
CA HIS A 18 8.28 -6.29 1.58
C HIS A 18 7.91 -6.91 0.22
N PHE A 19 7.21 -8.05 0.29
CA PHE A 19 6.64 -8.75 -0.86
C PHE A 19 5.22 -8.27 -1.16
N PHE A 20 4.83 -8.37 -2.43
CA PHE A 20 3.49 -7.99 -2.89
C PHE A 20 2.60 -9.22 -3.12
N ASN A 21 1.34 -9.15 -2.73
CA ASN A 21 0.40 -10.26 -2.87
C ASN A 21 -0.10 -10.41 -4.33
N PRO A 22 -0.14 -11.63 -4.90
CA PRO A 22 0.45 -12.87 -4.37
C PRO A 22 1.96 -12.92 -4.57
N ALA A 23 2.69 -13.23 -3.49
CA ALA A 23 4.15 -13.17 -3.46
C ALA A 23 4.83 -14.08 -4.49
N THR A 24 4.17 -15.17 -4.89
CA THR A 24 4.70 -16.11 -5.90
C THR A 24 4.63 -15.56 -7.32
N ALA A 25 3.65 -14.71 -7.64
CA ALA A 25 3.45 -14.19 -8.99
C ALA A 25 3.98 -12.75 -9.17
N MET A 26 3.99 -11.95 -8.12
CA MET A 26 4.45 -10.57 -8.20
C MET A 26 5.98 -10.51 -8.34
N PRO A 27 6.53 -9.78 -9.34
CA PRO A 27 7.96 -9.73 -9.56
C PRO A 27 8.68 -8.77 -8.62
N LEU A 28 7.99 -7.78 -8.04
CA LEU A 28 8.60 -6.70 -7.26
C LEU A 28 8.79 -7.10 -5.78
N VAL A 29 9.87 -6.61 -5.17
CA VAL A 29 10.09 -6.59 -3.71
C VAL A 29 10.71 -5.25 -3.32
N GLU A 30 10.26 -4.66 -2.21
CA GLU A 30 10.92 -3.49 -1.62
C GLU A 30 11.89 -3.93 -0.51
N ILE A 31 13.17 -3.57 -0.64
CA ILE A 31 14.21 -3.73 0.37
C ILE A 31 14.29 -2.43 1.18
N VAL A 32 13.86 -2.52 2.44
CA VAL A 32 13.70 -1.37 3.34
C VAL A 32 14.94 -1.23 4.21
N ARG A 33 15.67 -0.13 4.02
CA ARG A 33 16.87 0.23 4.77
C ARG A 33 16.51 1.12 5.97
N PRO A 34 16.51 0.60 7.22
CA PRO A 34 16.48 1.45 8.40
C PRO A 34 17.83 2.16 8.59
N LEU A 35 17.82 3.24 9.37
CA LEU A 35 19.03 4.02 9.68
C LEU A 35 20.15 3.19 10.34
N SER A 36 19.80 2.10 11.03
CA SER A 36 20.76 1.23 11.69
C SER A 36 21.45 0.23 10.77
N ALA A 37 20.83 -0.14 9.64
CA ALA A 37 21.27 -1.27 8.82
C ALA A 37 22.63 -1.00 8.14
N SER A 38 23.51 -2.00 8.21
CA SER A 38 24.78 -2.01 7.48
C SER A 38 24.56 -2.22 5.97
N ASP A 39 25.49 -1.72 5.16
CA ASP A 39 25.47 -1.94 3.71
C ASP A 39 25.49 -3.42 3.35
N SER A 40 26.32 -4.21 4.04
CA SER A 40 26.38 -5.67 3.85
C SER A 40 25.04 -6.35 4.10
N THR A 41 24.25 -5.90 5.08
CA THR A 41 22.91 -6.45 5.32
C THR A 41 21.96 -6.18 4.16
N ILE A 42 22.02 -4.98 3.59
CA ILE A 42 21.18 -4.60 2.45
C ILE A 42 21.61 -5.32 1.18
N GLU A 43 22.91 -5.53 0.96
CA GLU A 43 23.43 -6.34 -0.14
C GLU A 43 22.96 -7.79 -0.05
N ILE A 44 23.05 -8.41 1.12
CA ILE A 44 22.57 -9.78 1.36
C ILE A 44 21.06 -9.88 1.10
N ALA A 45 20.27 -8.94 1.62
CA ALA A 45 18.82 -8.93 1.42
C ALA A 45 18.43 -8.74 -0.05
N THR A 46 19.16 -7.87 -0.76
CA THR A 46 18.97 -7.63 -2.20
C THR A 46 19.28 -8.90 -3.00
N ALA A 47 20.44 -9.53 -2.76
CA ALA A 47 20.82 -10.78 -3.40
C ALA A 47 19.82 -11.91 -3.12
N PHE A 48 19.33 -12.01 -1.88
CA PHE A 48 18.27 -12.98 -1.53
C PHE A 48 17.00 -12.77 -2.38
N ALA A 49 16.53 -11.52 -2.54
CA ALA A 49 15.36 -11.24 -3.37
C ALA A 49 15.58 -11.64 -4.84
N GLU A 50 16.77 -11.43 -5.39
CA GLU A 50 17.14 -11.86 -6.74
C GLU A 50 17.13 -13.39 -6.89
N THR A 51 17.61 -14.14 -5.88
CA THR A 51 17.51 -15.62 -5.90
C THR A 51 16.07 -16.12 -5.90
N CYS A 52 15.15 -15.31 -5.38
CA CYS A 52 13.71 -15.57 -5.39
C CYS A 52 13.04 -15.11 -6.72
N THR A 53 13.84 -14.84 -7.76
CA THR A 53 13.43 -14.31 -9.07
C THR A 53 12.61 -13.02 -8.98
N LYS A 54 12.91 -12.20 -7.96
CA LYS A 54 12.30 -10.88 -7.76
C LYS A 54 13.19 -9.78 -8.30
N GLN A 55 12.56 -8.64 -8.54
CA GLN A 55 13.16 -7.35 -8.87
C GLN A 55 13.17 -6.52 -7.58
N PRO A 56 14.29 -6.48 -6.84
CA PRO A 56 14.38 -5.66 -5.64
C PRO A 56 14.47 -4.18 -6.01
N VAL A 57 13.79 -3.34 -5.22
CA VAL A 57 14.00 -1.89 -5.21
C VAL A 57 14.34 -1.47 -3.79
N GLN A 58 15.31 -0.58 -3.62
CA GLN A 58 15.69 -0.09 -2.29
C GLN A 58 14.86 1.13 -1.90
N VAL A 59 14.50 1.20 -0.63
CA VAL A 59 13.74 2.31 -0.05
C VAL A 59 14.21 2.57 1.38
N LEU A 60 14.16 3.82 1.80
CA LEU A 60 14.40 4.19 3.20
C LEU A 60 13.24 3.72 4.08
N ASP A 61 13.52 3.44 5.35
CA ASP A 61 12.49 3.12 6.33
C ASP A 61 11.58 4.33 6.61
N ARG A 62 10.39 4.31 6.00
CA ARG A 62 9.32 5.32 6.10
C ARG A 62 7.96 4.67 5.90
N ALA A 63 6.89 5.25 6.43
CA ALA A 63 5.53 4.73 6.20
C ALA A 63 5.22 4.63 4.71
N GLY A 64 4.68 3.47 4.33
CA GLY A 64 4.21 3.17 2.97
C GLY A 64 5.30 2.95 1.92
N PHE A 65 6.58 3.02 2.29
CA PHE A 65 7.70 2.75 1.38
C PHE A 65 7.58 3.52 0.05
N ILE A 66 7.62 2.84 -1.10
CA ILE A 66 7.42 3.48 -2.41
C ILE A 66 5.97 3.25 -2.85
N VAL A 67 5.58 1.99 -3.01
CA VAL A 67 4.33 1.64 -3.69
C VAL A 67 3.12 2.11 -2.89
N ASN A 68 3.07 1.83 -1.59
CA ASN A 68 1.89 2.20 -0.78
C ASN A 68 1.80 3.73 -0.57
N ALA A 69 2.95 4.41 -0.48
CA ALA A 69 3.01 5.86 -0.36
C ALA A 69 2.49 6.60 -1.61
N LEU A 70 2.56 5.97 -2.79
CA LEU A 70 2.00 6.52 -4.04
C LEU A 70 0.56 6.02 -4.30
N LEU A 71 0.33 4.73 -4.09
CA LEU A 71 -0.91 4.05 -4.45
C LEU A 71 -2.10 4.49 -3.60
N PHE A 72 -1.96 4.48 -2.27
CA PHE A 72 -3.11 4.72 -1.40
C PHE A 72 -3.63 6.16 -1.43
N PRO A 73 -2.79 7.21 -1.54
CA PRO A 73 -3.29 8.56 -1.77
C PRO A 73 -4.06 8.69 -3.09
N TYR A 74 -3.61 8.01 -4.16
CA TYR A 74 -4.36 7.94 -5.41
C TYR A 74 -5.75 7.30 -5.22
N LEU A 75 -5.82 6.15 -4.53
CA LEU A 75 -7.09 5.49 -4.23
C LEU A 75 -8.00 6.35 -3.34
N ASN A 76 -7.43 7.04 -2.35
CA ASN A 76 -8.14 7.97 -1.49
C ASN A 76 -8.71 9.16 -2.28
N ASN A 77 -7.98 9.65 -3.29
CA ASN A 77 -8.45 10.70 -4.19
C ASN A 77 -9.57 10.24 -5.12
N ALA A 78 -9.59 8.96 -5.54
CA ALA A 78 -10.75 8.41 -6.25
C ALA A 78 -12.02 8.45 -5.38
N ILE A 79 -11.91 8.10 -4.09
CA ILE A 79 -13.02 8.20 -3.13
C ILE A 79 -13.45 9.66 -2.95
N ARG A 80 -12.49 10.60 -2.88
CA ARG A 80 -12.77 12.04 -2.81
C ARG A 80 -13.60 12.52 -4.01
N MET A 81 -13.24 12.12 -5.23
CA MET A 81 -14.01 12.46 -6.44
C MET A 81 -15.44 11.93 -6.39
N LEU A 82 -15.62 10.72 -5.85
CA LEU A 82 -16.95 10.15 -5.63
C LEU A 82 -17.75 10.96 -4.60
N GLU A 83 -17.16 11.32 -3.45
CA GLU A 83 -17.83 12.14 -2.43
C GLU A 83 -18.25 13.51 -2.94
N GLN A 84 -17.44 14.10 -3.83
CA GLN A 84 -17.72 15.39 -4.46
C GLN A 84 -18.73 15.30 -5.61
N GLY A 85 -19.17 14.10 -5.98
CA GLY A 85 -20.09 13.88 -7.09
C GLY A 85 -19.49 14.19 -8.45
N THR A 86 -18.16 14.19 -8.59
CA THR A 86 -17.48 14.48 -9.85
C THR A 86 -17.80 13.45 -10.93
N ALA A 87 -17.87 12.18 -10.54
CA ALA A 87 -18.26 11.06 -11.39
C ALA A 87 -18.72 9.88 -10.53
N ASN A 88 -19.44 8.93 -11.14
CA ASN A 88 -19.78 7.68 -10.48
C ASN A 88 -18.58 6.71 -10.45
N MET A 89 -18.66 5.68 -9.60
CA MET A 89 -17.57 4.71 -9.42
C MET A 89 -17.15 4.01 -10.72
N ALA A 90 -18.12 3.62 -11.56
CA ALA A 90 -17.85 2.87 -12.78
C ALA A 90 -17.11 3.72 -13.83
N ASP A 91 -17.45 5.00 -13.94
CA ASP A 91 -16.77 5.93 -14.85
C ASP A 91 -15.35 6.25 -14.35
N ILE A 92 -15.15 6.41 -13.04
CA ILE A 92 -13.81 6.60 -12.46
C ILE A 92 -12.94 5.36 -12.73
N ASP A 93 -13.47 4.15 -12.49
CA ASP A 93 -12.79 2.89 -12.79
C ASP A 93 -12.44 2.76 -14.27
N THR A 94 -13.37 3.10 -15.15
CA THR A 94 -13.18 3.05 -16.60
C THR A 94 -12.13 4.06 -17.06
N ALA A 95 -12.17 5.30 -16.55
CA ALA A 95 -11.23 6.35 -16.88
C ALA A 95 -9.79 5.97 -16.47
N MET A 96 -9.59 5.43 -15.27
CA MET A 96 -8.24 5.05 -14.82
C MET A 96 -7.68 3.83 -15.58
N LYS A 97 -8.55 2.90 -15.97
CA LYS A 97 -8.15 1.78 -16.84
C LYS A 97 -7.80 2.24 -18.24
N GLY A 98 -8.63 3.07 -18.88
CA GLY A 98 -8.43 3.51 -20.26
C GLY A 98 -7.39 4.61 -20.43
N GLY A 99 -7.39 5.60 -19.53
CA GLY A 99 -6.53 6.78 -19.61
C GLY A 99 -5.14 6.58 -19.03
N CYS A 100 -5.01 5.83 -17.94
CA CYS A 100 -3.72 5.56 -17.30
C CYS A 100 -3.21 4.13 -17.54
N ASN A 101 -3.93 3.35 -18.33
CA ASN A 101 -3.60 1.96 -18.66
C ASN A 101 -3.41 1.06 -17.42
N PHE A 102 -4.15 1.33 -16.34
CA PHE A 102 -4.13 0.46 -15.17
C PHE A 102 -4.92 -0.83 -15.42
N PRO A 103 -4.45 -1.98 -14.92
CA PRO A 103 -5.14 -3.25 -15.12
C PRO A 103 -6.48 -3.31 -14.38
N MET A 104 -6.66 -2.48 -13.36
CA MET A 104 -7.83 -2.43 -12.50
C MET A 104 -8.14 -0.98 -12.11
N GLY A 105 -9.42 -0.64 -12.05
CA GLY A 105 -9.87 0.67 -11.56
C GLY A 105 -9.69 0.80 -10.05
N PRO A 106 -9.62 2.04 -9.51
CA PRO A 106 -9.36 2.28 -8.10
C PRO A 106 -10.39 1.64 -7.16
N PHE A 107 -11.69 1.66 -7.48
CA PHE A 107 -12.71 1.07 -6.59
C PHE A 107 -12.66 -0.45 -6.61
N ALA A 108 -12.50 -1.06 -7.79
CA ALA A 108 -12.28 -2.49 -7.90
C ALA A 108 -11.00 -2.95 -7.16
N LEU A 109 -9.94 -2.13 -7.19
CA LEU A 109 -8.68 -2.40 -6.50
C LEU A 109 -8.83 -2.24 -4.98
N LEU A 110 -9.50 -1.19 -4.50
CA LEU A 110 -9.83 -0.99 -3.09
C LEU A 110 -10.56 -2.21 -2.52
N ASP A 111 -11.57 -2.72 -3.22
CA ASP A 111 -12.32 -3.90 -2.79
C ASP A 111 -11.51 -5.21 -2.87
N LEU A 112 -10.52 -5.29 -3.77
CA LEU A 112 -9.60 -6.43 -3.86
C LEU A 112 -8.60 -6.44 -2.70
N VAL A 113 -8.01 -5.28 -2.38
CA VAL A 113 -7.04 -5.10 -1.28
C VAL A 113 -7.72 -5.26 0.08
N GLY A 114 -8.94 -4.75 0.20
CA GLY A 114 -9.70 -4.66 1.44
C GLY A 114 -9.72 -3.24 1.99
N LEU A 115 -10.91 -2.77 2.34
CA LEU A 115 -11.13 -1.38 2.76
C LEU A 115 -10.50 -1.06 4.12
N ASP A 116 -10.48 -2.03 5.03
CA ASP A 116 -9.80 -1.95 6.33
C ASP A 116 -8.28 -1.89 6.19
N THR A 117 -7.69 -2.71 5.32
CA THR A 117 -6.27 -2.64 4.99
C THR A 117 -5.92 -1.27 4.41
N SER A 118 -6.75 -0.79 3.48
CA SER A 118 -6.57 0.51 2.83
C SER A 118 -6.66 1.66 3.84
N LEU A 119 -7.61 1.59 4.76
CA LEU A 119 -7.76 2.56 5.84
C LEU A 119 -6.55 2.55 6.78
N ALA A 120 -6.09 1.38 7.20
CA ALA A 120 -4.93 1.25 8.09
C ALA A 120 -3.65 1.84 7.47
N ILE A 121 -3.45 1.64 6.17
CA ILE A 121 -2.29 2.20 5.46
C ILE A 121 -2.38 3.73 5.38
N LEU A 122 -3.55 4.29 5.03
CA LEU A 122 -3.75 5.74 5.02
C LEU A 122 -3.57 6.36 6.41
N ASP A 123 -4.04 5.69 7.45
CA ASP A 123 -3.86 6.14 8.84
C ASP A 123 -2.39 6.10 9.26
N ALA A 124 -1.63 5.07 8.87
CA ALA A 124 -0.19 5.02 9.11
C ALA A 124 0.54 6.17 8.39
N LEU A 125 0.24 6.41 7.11
CA LEU A 125 0.79 7.53 6.34
C LEU A 125 0.45 8.88 6.98
N TYR A 126 -0.81 9.10 7.35
CA TYR A 126 -1.24 10.34 7.98
C TYR A 126 -0.60 10.55 9.35
N ASN A 127 -0.44 9.49 10.14
CA ASN A 127 0.18 9.59 11.46
C ASN A 127 1.66 9.96 11.39
N GLU A 128 2.38 9.45 10.40
CA GLU A 128 3.80 9.77 10.19
C GLU A 128 4.00 11.18 9.64
N PHE A 129 3.27 11.57 8.58
CA PHE A 129 3.57 12.80 7.85
C PHE A 129 2.65 13.98 8.19
N ARG A 130 1.46 13.73 8.75
CA ARG A 130 0.41 14.73 9.00
C ARG A 130 -0.03 15.53 7.77
N ASP A 131 0.27 15.04 6.58
CA ASP A 131 -0.17 15.63 5.32
C ASP A 131 -1.68 15.40 5.11
N PRO A 132 -2.50 16.46 4.93
CA PRO A 132 -3.94 16.32 4.66
C PRO A 132 -4.30 15.43 3.46
N ASN A 133 -3.40 15.25 2.49
CA ASN A 133 -3.61 14.35 1.36
C ASN A 133 -3.65 12.87 1.78
N TYR A 134 -3.03 12.51 2.92
CA TYR A 134 -3.06 11.16 3.49
C TYR A 134 -4.25 10.90 4.40
N ALA A 135 -5.01 11.95 4.77
CA ALA A 135 -6.20 11.78 5.60
C ALA A 135 -7.25 10.95 4.85
N ALA A 136 -7.56 9.75 5.37
CA ALA A 136 -8.56 8.87 4.78
C ALA A 136 -9.93 9.55 4.67
N MET A 137 -10.59 9.41 3.52
CA MET A 137 -11.92 9.97 3.28
C MET A 137 -12.98 9.40 4.24
N PRO A 138 -13.94 10.22 4.71
CA PRO A 138 -14.99 9.79 5.64
C PRO A 138 -15.77 8.56 5.16
N THR A 139 -16.05 8.45 3.85
CA THR A 139 -16.74 7.31 3.26
C THR A 139 -15.98 6.01 3.52
N LEU A 140 -14.66 5.99 3.34
CA LEU A 140 -13.85 4.80 3.59
C LEU A 140 -13.99 4.34 5.05
N ARG A 141 -13.85 5.27 6.00
CA ARG A 141 -14.01 4.97 7.43
C ARG A 141 -15.39 4.41 7.77
N ARG A 142 -16.45 5.02 7.22
CA ARG A 142 -17.83 4.58 7.45
C ARG A 142 -18.10 3.20 6.87
N MET A 143 -17.56 2.89 5.69
CA MET A 143 -17.70 1.57 5.08
C MET A 143 -16.99 0.49 5.89
N VAL A 144 -15.78 0.76 6.38
CA VAL A 144 -15.06 -0.15 7.28
C VAL A 144 -15.84 -0.35 8.58
N ALA A 145 -16.35 0.72 9.19
CA ALA A 145 -17.17 0.64 10.40
C ALA A 145 -18.47 -0.17 10.20
N ALA A 146 -19.02 -0.16 8.97
CA ALA A 146 -20.19 -0.95 8.59
C ALA A 146 -19.87 -2.41 8.18
N GLY A 147 -18.62 -2.86 8.31
CA GLY A 147 -18.21 -4.22 7.94
C GLY A 147 -18.18 -4.47 6.43
N LYS A 148 -18.21 -3.41 5.60
CA LYS A 148 -18.07 -3.51 4.15
C LYS A 148 -16.59 -3.45 3.81
N LEU A 149 -15.94 -4.61 3.74
CA LEU A 149 -14.48 -4.72 3.60
C LEU A 149 -14.03 -5.15 2.20
N GLY A 150 -14.91 -5.11 1.19
CA GLY A 150 -14.62 -5.51 -0.17
C GLY A 150 -14.90 -6.99 -0.42
N ARG A 151 -14.11 -7.61 -1.30
CA ARG A 151 -14.33 -8.99 -1.76
C ARG A 151 -14.36 -10.01 -0.62
N LYS A 152 -13.55 -9.81 0.42
CA LYS A 152 -13.46 -10.75 1.56
C LYS A 152 -14.74 -10.81 2.41
N THR A 153 -15.58 -9.77 2.38
CA THR A 153 -16.89 -9.75 3.03
C THR A 153 -18.04 -9.73 2.03
N LYS A 154 -17.75 -9.97 0.74
CA LYS A 154 -18.70 -9.91 -0.38
C LYS A 154 -19.40 -8.55 -0.57
N ALA A 155 -18.90 -7.51 0.08
CA ALA A 155 -19.51 -6.19 0.08
C ALA A 155 -18.45 -5.12 0.38
N GLY A 156 -18.31 -4.17 -0.53
CA GLY A 156 -17.43 -3.00 -0.44
C GLY A 156 -18.05 -1.83 -1.21
N PHE A 157 -17.28 -1.24 -2.12
CA PHE A 157 -17.81 -0.29 -3.12
C PHE A 157 -18.70 -1.00 -4.13
N TYR A 158 -18.36 -2.25 -4.46
CA TYR A 158 -19.17 -3.17 -5.24
C TYR A 158 -19.76 -4.28 -4.35
N SER A 159 -20.73 -5.01 -4.90
CA SER A 159 -21.27 -6.25 -4.33
C SER A 159 -20.69 -7.46 -5.05
N TYR A 160 -20.40 -8.54 -4.33
CA TYR A 160 -19.74 -9.75 -4.84
C TYR A 160 -20.44 -11.06 -4.43
#